data_AF-A0A1L7X885-F1
#
_entry.id   AF-A0A1L7X885-F1
#
_cell.length_a   1.000
_cell.length_b   1.000
_cell.length_c   1.000
_cell.angle_alpha   90.00
_cell.angle_beta   90.00
_cell.angle_gamma   90.00
#
_symmetry.space_group_name_H-M   'P 1'
#
loop_
_entity.id
_entity.type
_entity.pdbx_description
1 polymer ?
#
loop_
_entity_poly.entity_id
_entity_poly.type
_entity_poly.pdbx_seq_one_letter_code
_entity_poly.pdbx_strand_id
1 'polypeptide(L)'
;MPVVKRIEPLDADILTQRVFACNPDKESDVVIDAVREHIDEWGYEAIFRSNPKGKQEIRLRGKCIVYLIQGSFELGAELVDVDAHVVDREGFGYAIEGEELIRLRRQTAVVIIYVNWTGDKELLALGPELRQGNTGL
;
A
#
# COMPACT_ATOMS: atom_id res chain seq x y z
N MET A 1 0.60 -1.61 -17.25
CA MET A 1 0.97 -2.29 -15.99
C MET A 1 0.15 -1.64 -14.89
N PRO A 2 -0.58 -2.41 -14.09
CA PRO A 2 -1.52 -1.84 -13.12
C PRO A 2 -0.88 -1.21 -11.89
N VAL A 3 0.35 -1.65 -11.55
CA VAL A 3 1.21 -0.91 -10.62
C VAL A 3 1.82 0.25 -11.40
N VAL A 4 1.41 1.47 -11.04
CA VAL A 4 1.92 2.68 -11.66
C VAL A 4 3.27 3.06 -11.06
N LYS A 5 3.43 2.86 -9.74
CA LYS A 5 4.63 3.25 -9.00
C LYS A 5 4.79 2.46 -7.70
N ARG A 6 6.03 2.16 -7.34
CA ARG A 6 6.39 1.72 -5.98
C ARG A 6 6.73 2.93 -5.13
N ILE A 7 6.17 2.97 -3.92
CA ILE A 7 6.35 4.01 -2.92
C ILE A 7 7.19 3.40 -1.79
N GLU A 8 8.35 3.98 -1.55
CA GLU A 8 9.24 3.59 -0.46
C GLU A 8 8.90 4.45 0.75
N PRO A 9 8.45 3.86 1.87
CA PRO A 9 8.26 4.59 3.10
C PRO A 9 9.57 5.21 3.57
N LEU A 10 9.46 6.28 4.36
CA LEU A 10 10.62 6.97 4.96
C LEU A 10 11.61 6.01 5.66
N ASP A 11 11.08 5.00 6.36
CA ASP A 11 11.85 3.91 6.97
C ASP A 11 11.07 2.59 6.86
N ALA A 12 11.17 1.92 5.72
CA ALA A 12 10.44 0.68 5.41
C ALA A 12 10.65 -0.42 6.46
N ASP A 13 11.89 -0.62 6.92
CA ASP A 13 12.23 -1.65 7.91
C ASP A 13 11.63 -1.35 9.28
N ILE A 14 11.69 -0.10 9.74
CA ILE A 14 11.15 0.33 11.03
C ILE A 14 9.63 0.24 11.02
N LEU A 15 8.98 0.71 9.96
CA LEU A 15 7.54 0.60 9.79
C LEU A 15 7.10 -0.86 9.81
N THR A 16 7.79 -1.72 9.07
CA THR A 16 7.49 -3.15 9.01
C THR A 16 7.65 -3.81 10.38
N GLN A 17 8.74 -3.54 11.10
CA GLN A 17 8.93 -4.02 12.48
C GLN A 17 7.85 -3.53 13.45
N ARG A 18 7.48 -2.25 13.39
CA ARG A 18 6.44 -1.66 14.24
C ARG A 18 5.09 -2.30 13.97
N VAL A 19 4.74 -2.50 12.70
CA VAL A 19 3.50 -3.17 12.31
C VAL A 19 3.51 -4.65 12.73
N PHE A 20 4.63 -5.36 12.62
CA PHE A 20 4.77 -6.74 13.09
C PHE A 20 4.71 -6.88 14.62
N ALA A 21 5.11 -5.85 15.35
CA ALA A 21 5.03 -5.83 16.81
C ALA A 21 3.58 -5.63 17.31
N CYS A 22 2.70 -5.05 16.49
CA CYS A 22 1.27 -4.97 16.75
C CYS A 22 0.58 -6.30 16.43
N ASN A 23 -0.54 -6.59 17.08
CA ASN A 23 -1.47 -7.61 16.62
C ASN A 23 -2.41 -6.97 15.58
N PRO A 24 -2.19 -7.14 14.26
CA PRO A 24 -2.85 -6.31 13.24
C PRO A 24 -4.36 -6.52 13.21
N ASP A 25 -4.84 -7.71 13.60
CA ASP A 25 -6.26 -8.04 13.66
C ASP A 25 -6.98 -7.39 14.86
N LYS A 26 -6.24 -6.95 15.89
CA LYS A 26 -6.79 -6.27 17.09
C LYS A 26 -6.44 -4.79 17.16
N GLU A 27 -5.38 -4.38 16.48
CA GLU A 27 -4.78 -3.04 16.53
C GLU A 27 -4.74 -2.41 15.13
N SER A 28 -5.76 -2.69 14.30
CA SER A 28 -5.84 -2.22 12.92
C SER A 28 -5.66 -0.71 12.79
N ASP A 29 -6.19 0.06 13.74
CA ASP A 29 -6.11 1.52 13.73
C ASP A 29 -4.67 1.99 13.98
N VAL A 30 -3.94 1.33 14.90
CA VAL A 30 -2.51 1.62 15.17
C VAL A 30 -1.66 1.30 13.94
N VAL A 31 -1.96 0.19 13.25
CA VAL A 31 -1.28 -0.20 12.01
C VAL A 31 -1.55 0.81 10.89
N ILE A 32 -2.81 1.22 10.72
CA ILE A 32 -3.19 2.23 9.72
C ILE A 32 -2.47 3.56 10.00
N ASP A 33 -2.47 4.03 11.24
CA ASP A 33 -1.85 5.30 11.60
C ASP A 33 -0.34 5.26 11.42
N ALA A 34 0.32 4.15 11.79
CA ALA A 34 1.75 3.97 11.55
C ALA A 34 2.09 4.01 10.05
N VAL A 35 1.29 3.35 9.21
CA VAL A 35 1.50 3.36 7.75
C VAL A 35 1.28 4.75 7.17
N ARG A 36 0.23 5.47 7.59
CA ARG A 36 -0.02 6.85 7.14
C ARG A 36 1.12 7.80 7.49
N GLU A 37 1.66 7.71 8.71
CA GLU A 37 2.78 8.53 9.17
C GLU A 37 4.00 8.41 8.24
N HIS A 38 4.24 7.23 7.68
CA HIS A 38 5.46 6.95 6.90
C HIS A 38 5.28 7.10 5.38
N ILE A 39 4.04 7.12 4.90
CA ILE A 39 3.71 7.35 3.48
C ILE A 39 3.25 8.81 3.25
N ASP A 40 3.09 9.59 4.33
CA ASP A 40 2.66 11.01 4.35
C ASP A 40 1.27 11.25 3.74
N GLU A 41 0.38 10.26 3.83
CA GLU A 41 -0.95 10.29 3.22
C GLU A 41 -2.05 10.49 4.28
N TRP A 42 -2.06 11.68 4.87
CA TRP A 42 -3.03 12.08 5.89
C TRP A 42 -4.33 12.60 5.27
N GLY A 43 -5.47 12.20 5.84
CA GLY A 43 -6.80 12.67 5.40
C GLY A 43 -7.50 11.77 4.38
N TYR A 44 -6.80 10.76 3.84
CA TYR A 44 -7.37 9.76 2.95
C TYR A 44 -7.97 8.57 3.71
N GLU A 45 -9.06 7.98 3.19
CA GLU A 45 -9.64 6.78 3.80
C GLU A 45 -8.63 5.63 3.72
N ALA A 46 -8.37 4.96 4.84
CA ALA A 46 -7.48 3.81 4.90
C ALA A 46 -8.15 2.63 5.58
N ILE A 47 -7.89 1.43 5.07
CA ILE A 47 -8.42 0.19 5.62
C ILE A 47 -7.33 -0.86 5.76
N PHE A 48 -7.34 -1.58 6.88
CA PHE A 48 -6.51 -2.76 7.08
C PHE A 48 -7.22 -4.00 6.55
N ARG A 49 -6.48 -4.90 5.88
CA ARG A 49 -6.99 -6.19 5.39
C ARG A 49 -5.93 -7.28 5.60
N SER A 50 -6.34 -8.40 6.18
CA SER A 50 -5.50 -9.58 6.39
C SER A 50 -6.19 -10.83 5.85
N ASN A 51 -5.40 -11.75 5.29
CA ASN A 51 -5.85 -13.05 4.82
C ASN A 51 -5.03 -14.18 5.45
N PRO A 52 -5.40 -14.66 6.65
CA PRO A 52 -4.63 -15.67 7.36
C PRO A 52 -4.76 -17.10 6.80
N LYS A 53 -5.84 -17.42 6.07
CA LYS A 53 -6.25 -18.83 5.83
C LYS A 53 -6.55 -19.24 4.38
N GLY A 54 -6.43 -18.37 3.38
CA GLY A 54 -6.76 -18.80 2.02
C GLY A 54 -6.35 -17.84 0.91
N LYS A 55 -7.21 -17.69 -0.10
CA LYS A 55 -7.18 -16.59 -1.07
C LYS A 55 -8.35 -15.66 -0.71
N GLN A 56 -8.10 -14.36 -0.64
CA GLN A 56 -9.13 -13.37 -0.36
C GLN A 56 -9.11 -12.31 -1.44
N GLU A 57 -10.27 -12.05 -2.03
CA GLU A 57 -10.43 -10.99 -3.02
C GLU A 57 -10.93 -9.72 -2.34
N ILE A 58 -10.33 -8.59 -2.70
CA ILE A 58 -10.68 -7.28 -2.19
C ILE A 58 -11.02 -6.40 -3.38
N ARG A 59 -12.28 -5.94 -3.42
CA ARG A 59 -12.72 -4.92 -4.37
C ARG A 59 -12.14 -3.57 -3.98
N LEU A 60 -11.44 -2.96 -4.93
CA LEU A 60 -10.97 -1.59 -4.84
C LEU A 60 -12.09 -0.63 -5.25
N ARG A 61 -12.08 0.57 -4.67
CA ARG A 61 -13.10 1.62 -4.88
C ARG A 61 -12.61 2.72 -5.82
N GLY A 62 -11.45 2.53 -6.44
CA GLY A 62 -10.75 3.52 -7.25
C GLY A 62 -9.25 3.49 -7.01
N LYS A 63 -8.59 4.61 -7.30
CA LYS A 63 -7.15 4.79 -7.10
C LYS A 63 -6.78 4.58 -5.63
N CYS A 64 -5.73 3.81 -5.40
CA CYS A 64 -5.28 3.54 -4.05
C CYS A 64 -3.78 3.24 -3.98
N ILE A 65 -3.24 3.36 -2.78
CA ILE A 65 -1.95 2.81 -2.42
C ILE A 65 -2.21 1.56 -1.60
N VAL A 66 -1.65 0.43 -2.02
CA VAL A 66 -1.64 -0.79 -1.22
C VAL A 66 -0.26 -0.92 -0.59
N TYR A 67 -0.16 -0.72 0.71
CA TYR A 67 1.04 -0.98 1.49
C TYR A 67 1.10 -2.46 1.86
N LEU A 68 2.11 -3.17 1.35
CA LEU A 68 2.31 -4.58 1.64
C LEU A 68 3.10 -4.74 2.93
N ILE A 69 2.42 -5.20 3.99
CA ILE A 69 3.03 -5.46 5.29
C ILE A 69 3.70 -6.83 5.27
N GLN A 70 2.95 -7.84 4.81
CA GLN A 70 3.38 -9.23 4.81
C GLN A 70 2.78 -9.98 3.62
N GLY A 71 3.52 -10.93 3.09
CA GLY A 71 3.04 -11.91 2.12
C GLY A 71 3.07 -11.38 0.71
N SER A 72 1.99 -11.59 -0.03
CA SER A 72 1.88 -11.14 -1.42
C SER A 72 0.43 -10.99 -1.88
N PHE A 73 0.23 -10.16 -2.90
CA PHE A 73 -1.07 -10.02 -3.56
C PHE A 73 -0.93 -10.03 -5.08
N GLU A 74 -2.03 -10.34 -5.76
CA GLU A 74 -2.13 -10.41 -7.22
C GLU A 74 -2.97 -9.24 -7.75
N LEU A 75 -2.54 -8.67 -8.87
CA LEU A 75 -3.28 -7.69 -9.68
C LEU A 75 -3.68 -8.30 -11.03
N GLY A 76 -4.76 -7.83 -11.65
CA GLY A 76 -5.28 -8.37 -12.91
C GLY A 76 -5.99 -9.70 -12.76
N ALA A 77 -6.50 -10.02 -11.56
CA ALA A 77 -7.05 -11.33 -11.22
C ALA A 77 -8.46 -11.62 -11.82
N GLU A 78 -9.02 -10.70 -12.62
CA GLU A 78 -10.32 -10.86 -13.28
C GLU A 78 -10.32 -11.86 -14.44
N LEU A 79 -9.16 -12.25 -14.97
CA LEU A 79 -9.06 -13.26 -16.01
C LEU A 79 -8.24 -14.44 -15.50
N VAL A 80 -8.90 -15.59 -15.38
CA VAL A 80 -8.37 -16.85 -14.84
C VAL A 80 -7.13 -17.39 -15.60
N ASP A 81 -6.76 -16.78 -16.73
CA ASP A 81 -5.70 -17.25 -17.63
C ASP A 81 -4.72 -16.16 -18.12
N VAL A 82 -4.63 -15.01 -17.44
CA VAL A 82 -3.60 -13.99 -17.74
C VAL A 82 -2.62 -13.93 -16.57
N ASP A 83 -1.32 -13.82 -16.87
CA ASP A 83 -0.23 -13.73 -15.87
C ASP A 83 -0.54 -12.65 -14.83
N ALA A 84 -1.14 -13.06 -13.71
CA ALA A 84 -1.47 -12.17 -12.62
C ALA A 84 -0.16 -11.58 -12.08
N HIS A 85 -0.09 -10.25 -11.98
CA HIS A 85 1.11 -9.60 -11.49
C HIS A 85 1.18 -9.80 -9.98
N VAL A 86 2.14 -10.61 -9.54
CA VAL A 86 2.39 -10.87 -8.12
C VAL A 86 3.25 -9.75 -7.56
N VAL A 87 2.75 -9.12 -6.51
CA VAL A 87 3.48 -8.15 -5.69
C VAL A 87 3.83 -8.83 -4.37
N ASP A 88 5.12 -8.99 -4.09
CA ASP A 88 5.64 -9.79 -2.97
C ASP A 88 6.77 -9.10 -2.18
N ARG A 89 7.06 -7.83 -2.49
CA ARG A 89 8.07 -7.07 -1.78
C ARG A 89 7.43 -6.25 -0.64
N GLU A 90 7.48 -6.83 0.55
CA GLU A 90 7.03 -6.27 1.82
C GLU A 90 7.75 -4.95 2.15
N GLY A 91 7.10 -4.08 2.93
CA GLY A 91 7.66 -2.81 3.34
C GLY A 91 7.46 -1.67 2.34
N PHE A 92 6.69 -1.89 1.27
CA PHE A 92 6.48 -0.89 0.21
C PHE A 92 5.00 -0.62 -0.05
N GLY A 93 4.71 0.63 -0.40
CA GLY A 93 3.45 1.05 -0.99
C GLY A 93 3.44 0.79 -2.49
N TYR A 94 2.28 0.42 -3.01
CA TYR A 94 2.06 0.18 -4.43
C TYR A 94 0.89 1.03 -4.91
N ALA A 95 1.20 2.00 -5.75
CA ALA A 95 0.21 2.82 -6.42
C ALA A 95 -0.53 1.96 -7.45
N ILE A 96 -1.83 1.78 -7.25
CA ILE A 96 -2.70 1.02 -8.13
C ILE A 96 -3.70 1.96 -8.77
N GLU A 97 -3.69 1.98 -10.10
CA GLU A 97 -4.63 2.74 -10.91
C GLU A 97 -5.27 1.82 -11.94
N GLY A 98 -6.60 1.89 -12.06
CA GLY A 98 -7.34 1.16 -13.09
C GLY A 98 -7.62 -0.32 -12.79
N GLU A 99 -7.21 -0.84 -11.63
CA GLU A 99 -7.62 -2.16 -11.15
C GLU A 99 -8.83 -2.05 -10.23
N GLU A 100 -9.81 -2.93 -10.43
CA GLU A 100 -11.00 -3.02 -9.58
C GLU A 100 -10.84 -4.03 -8.44
N LEU A 101 -9.81 -4.89 -8.50
CA LEU A 101 -9.65 -6.01 -7.59
C LEU A 101 -8.19 -6.33 -7.32
N ILE A 102 -7.88 -6.64 -6.05
CA ILE A 102 -6.65 -7.34 -5.68
C ILE A 102 -7.00 -8.68 -5.04
N ARG A 103 -6.13 -9.67 -5.22
CA ARG A 103 -6.26 -10.96 -4.52
C ARG A 103 -5.11 -11.14 -3.54
N LEU A 104 -5.42 -11.12 -2.26
CA LEU A 104 -4.45 -11.45 -1.22
C LEU A 104 -4.18 -12.95 -1.22
N ARG A 105 -2.90 -13.33 -1.25
CA ARG A 105 -2.47 -14.70 -0.98
C ARG A 105 -2.58 -15.02 0.51
N ARG A 106 -2.27 -16.27 0.86
CA ARG A 106 -2.31 -16.73 2.26
C ARG A 106 -1.23 -16.01 3.07
N GLN A 107 -1.52 -15.70 4.33
CA GLN A 107 -0.61 -14.98 5.23
C GLN A 107 -0.25 -13.58 4.72
N THR A 108 -1.16 -12.95 3.97
CA THR A 108 -0.96 -11.60 3.47
C THR A 108 -1.66 -10.58 4.36
N ALA A 109 -0.99 -9.49 4.66
CA ALA A 109 -1.54 -8.33 5.34
C ALA A 109 -1.20 -7.05 4.57
N VAL A 110 -2.20 -6.19 4.38
CA VAL A 110 -2.04 -4.92 3.67
C VAL A 110 -2.81 -3.80 4.36
N VAL A 111 -2.34 -2.57 4.15
CA VAL A 111 -3.14 -1.36 4.34
C VAL A 111 -3.45 -0.79 2.97
N ILE A 112 -4.72 -0.48 2.72
CA ILE A 112 -5.19 0.12 1.48
C ILE A 112 -5.59 1.55 1.79
N ILE A 113 -4.94 2.52 1.16
CA ILE A 113 -5.20 3.95 1.32
C ILE A 113 -5.83 4.46 0.02
N TYR A 114 -7.08 4.92 0.08
CA TYR A 114 -7.79 5.46 -1.07
C TYR A 114 -7.42 6.91 -1.29
N VAL A 115 -6.72 7.16 -2.37
CA VAL A 115 -6.16 8.46 -2.71
C VAL A 115 -6.96 9.11 -3.82
N ASN A 116 -7.13 10.42 -3.74
CA ASN A 116 -7.76 11.21 -4.79
C ASN A 116 -6.69 12.02 -5.52
N TRP A 117 -5.81 11.35 -6.26
CA TRP A 117 -4.77 12.03 -7.04
C TRP A 117 -5.40 12.78 -8.21
N THR A 118 -5.25 14.09 -8.22
CA THR A 118 -5.68 14.95 -9.33
C THR A 118 -4.52 15.17 -10.29
N GLY A 119 -4.17 14.13 -11.05
CA GLY A 119 -3.22 14.19 -12.17
C GLY A 119 -1.79 13.69 -11.89
N ASP A 120 -1.05 13.42 -12.96
CA ASP A 120 0.26 12.74 -12.98
C ASP A 120 1.37 13.42 -12.13
N LYS A 121 1.16 14.66 -11.67
CA LYS A 121 2.17 15.43 -10.94
C LYS A 121 2.29 15.09 -9.45
N GLU A 122 1.21 14.65 -8.79
CA GLU A 122 1.26 14.33 -7.34
C GLU A 122 1.96 13.00 -7.06
N LEU A 123 1.85 12.05 -7.99
CA LEU A 123 2.55 10.77 -7.94
C LEU A 123 4.08 10.91 -7.94
N LEU A 124 4.63 11.97 -8.55
CA LEU A 124 6.07 12.24 -8.57
C LEU A 124 6.60 12.68 -7.20
N ALA A 125 5.79 13.39 -6.40
CA ALA A 125 6.18 13.91 -5.09
C ALA A 125 6.25 12.85 -3.97
N LEU A 126 5.67 11.65 -4.18
CA LEU A 126 5.69 10.54 -3.21
C LEU A 126 6.98 9.71 -3.22
N GLY A 127 8.08 10.24 -3.77
CA GLY A 127 9.44 9.73 -3.52
C GLY A 127 10.14 10.63 -2.51
N PRO A 128 11.28 10.22 -1.92
CA PRO A 128 12.04 11.11 -1.04
C PRO A 128 12.68 12.22 -1.87
N GLU A 129 11.90 13.24 -2.24
CA GLU A 129 12.44 14.55 -2.57
C GLU A 129 12.93 15.17 -1.27
N LEU A 130 14.15 14.73 -0.92
CA LEU A 130 15.21 15.50 -0.30
C LEU A 130 14.73 16.79 0.38
N ARG A 131 14.70 16.71 1.71
CA ARG A 131 15.01 17.85 2.59
C ARG A 131 16.30 18.52 2.11
N GLN A 132 16.18 19.52 1.26
CA GLN A 132 17.06 20.68 1.19
C GLN A 132 16.12 21.87 1.05
N GLY A 133 15.76 22.54 2.15
CA GLY A 133 16.71 23.48 2.73
C GLY A 133 16.79 24.70 1.81
N ASN A 134 15.79 25.59 1.90
CA ASN A 134 15.99 26.97 1.49
C ASN A 134 15.26 27.90 2.46
N THR A 135 15.75 27.92 3.69
CA THR A 135 15.93 29.16 4.43
C THR A 135 16.95 29.99 3.66
N GLY A 136 16.50 31.02 2.94
CA GLY A 136 17.40 31.84 2.15
C GLY A 136 16.75 33.11 1.62
N LEU A 137 16.63 34.09 2.53
CA LEU A 137 16.55 35.56 2.33
C LEU A 137 15.41 36.16 1.51
#